data_AF-A0A1H6IDS7-F1
#
_entry.id   AF-A0A1H6IDS7-F1
#
_cell.length_a   1.000
_cell.length_b   1.000
_cell.length_c   1.000
_cell.angle_alpha   90.00
_cell.angle_beta   90.00
_cell.angle_gamma   90.00
#
_symmetry.space_group_name_H-M   'P 1'
#
loop_
_entity.id
_entity.type
_entity.pdbx_description
1 polymer ?
#
loop_
_entity_poly.entity_id
_entity_poly.type
_entity_poly.pdbx_seq_one_letter_code
_entity_poly.pdbx_strand_id
1 'polypeptide(L)'
;MRLRLLSTTAWALLISLALHLVAFVGVWRLQIDLPPEPKAERVTIVELTPQPVPPPTPPAPPPPPPPPPPPQSPDAKSDPKAKPIPKPPPPQLNSAPLGPRSSGEKSGAGAVRHGEGLVSLESAGSRKPPAPVRGGLSQSAQDFILAQILKMWRFNTLAIKGKGVVISAVIEINGDGTLGGSMNRSAPWNPGAVISDYDRLPPDSPLRRALESYLLALRLAQPLTLPPDDGKGWPRRMTLRFAIDDL
;
A
#
# COMPACT_ATOMS: atom_id res chain seq x y z
N MET A 1 67.05 36.77 32.87
CA MET A 1 65.86 36.24 32.17
C MET A 1 65.47 37.22 31.06
N ARG A 2 65.81 36.92 29.79
CA ARG A 2 65.36 37.71 28.63
C ARG A 2 64.32 36.87 27.88
N LEU A 3 63.04 37.05 28.18
CA LEU A 3 61.97 36.61 27.30
C LEU A 3 62.06 37.49 26.04
N ARG A 4 62.66 36.95 24.98
CA ARG A 4 62.60 37.57 23.65
C ARG A 4 61.13 37.56 23.22
N LEU A 5 60.55 38.75 23.03
CA LEU A 5 59.26 38.90 22.37
C LEU A 5 59.36 38.19 21.01
N LEU A 6 58.66 37.07 20.84
CA LEU A 6 58.48 36.50 19.51
C LEU A 6 57.78 37.55 18.66
N SER A 7 58.34 37.82 17.48
CA SER A 7 57.77 38.78 16.54
C SER A 7 56.34 38.38 16.20
N THR A 8 55.48 39.37 15.98
CA THR A 8 54.08 39.20 15.55
C THR A 8 53.95 38.26 14.35
N THR A 9 54.97 38.23 13.48
CA THR A 9 55.08 37.31 12.35
C THR A 9 55.22 35.84 12.75
N ALA A 10 55.96 35.53 13.81
CA ALA A 10 56.10 34.16 14.31
C ALA A 10 54.77 33.63 14.88
N TRP A 11 54.01 34.50 15.55
CA TRP A 11 52.67 34.18 16.04
C TRP A 11 51.67 33.96 14.90
N ALA A 12 51.69 34.81 13.87
CA ALA A 12 50.83 34.65 12.71
C ALA A 12 51.08 33.31 11.98
N LEU A 13 52.36 32.91 11.83
CA LEU A 13 52.72 31.63 11.22
C LEU A 13 52.26 30.42 12.07
N LEU A 14 52.42 30.49 13.40
CA LEU A 14 51.95 29.44 14.30
C LEU A 14 50.43 29.26 14.23
N ILE A 15 49.67 30.36 14.22
CA ILE A 15 48.20 30.30 14.11
C ILE A 15 47.78 29.74 12.76
N SER A 16 48.42 30.17 11.66
CA SER A 16 48.14 29.65 10.33
C SER A 16 48.40 28.15 10.22
N LEU A 17 49.51 27.67 10.79
CA LEU A 17 49.85 26.25 10.84
C LEU A 17 48.82 25.45 11.64
N ALA A 18 48.41 25.96 12.81
CA ALA A 18 47.41 25.31 13.65
C ALA A 18 46.04 25.20 12.94
N LEU A 19 45.63 26.25 12.22
CA LEU A 19 44.38 26.25 11.46
C LEU A 19 44.40 25.21 10.33
N HIS A 20 45.52 25.09 9.61
CA HIS A 20 45.67 24.08 8.56
C HIS A 20 45.64 22.66 9.11
N LEU A 21 46.25 22.43 10.29
CA LEU A 21 46.20 21.14 10.97
C LEU A 21 44.76 20.74 11.35
N VAL A 22 43.98 21.67 11.89
CA VAL A 22 42.57 21.43 12.22
C VAL A 22 41.75 21.12 10.97
N ALA A 23 41.92 21.89 9.90
CA ALA A 23 41.24 21.65 8.63
C ALA A 23 41.61 20.27 8.04
N PHE A 24 42.89 19.91 8.08
CA PHE A 24 43.37 18.62 7.59
C PHE A 24 42.77 17.45 8.37
N VAL A 25 42.74 17.52 9.71
CA VAL A 25 42.13 16.50 10.57
C VAL A 25 40.61 16.41 10.33
N GLY A 26 39.93 17.54 10.12
CA GLY A 26 38.50 17.57 9.81
C GLY A 26 38.17 16.87 8.49
N VAL A 27 38.93 17.15 7.43
CA VAL A 27 38.75 16.50 6.11
C VAL A 27 39.08 15.00 6.18
N TRP A 28 40.15 14.64 6.90
CA TRP A 28 40.57 13.24 7.03
C TRP A 28 39.54 12.39 7.79
N ARG A 29 38.88 12.97 8.81
CA ARG A 29 37.78 12.30 9.52
C ARG A 29 36.56 12.03 8.63
N LEU A 30 36.28 12.86 7.63
CA LEU A 30 35.18 12.61 6.68
C LEU A 30 35.46 11.47 5.68
N GLN A 31 36.73 11.17 5.38
CA GLN A 31 37.07 10.11 4.41
C GLN A 31 37.06 8.69 5.01
N ILE A 32 37.15 8.54 6.33
CA ILE A 32 37.17 7.22 6.99
C ILE A 32 35.76 6.61 7.11
N ASP A 33 34.72 7.41 6.94
CA ASP A 33 33.31 7.00 7.03
C ASP A 33 32.68 6.69 5.65
N LEU A 34 33.50 6.38 4.63
CA LEU A 34 32.94 5.82 3.39
C LEU A 34 32.46 4.39 3.67
N PRO A 35 31.14 4.10 3.53
CA PRO A 35 30.65 2.74 3.66
C PRO A 35 31.31 1.87 2.58
N PRO A 36 31.68 0.62 2.91
CA PRO A 36 32.28 -0.28 1.93
C PRO A 36 31.36 -0.42 0.72
N GLU A 37 31.94 -0.30 -0.48
CA GLU A 37 31.20 -0.52 -1.73
C GLU A 37 30.40 -1.83 -1.64
N PRO A 38 29.10 -1.82 -2.01
CA PRO A 38 28.33 -3.04 -2.04
C PRO A 38 28.97 -3.97 -3.08
N LYS A 39 29.57 -5.05 -2.59
CA LYS A 39 30.02 -6.17 -3.43
C LYS A 39 28.85 -6.56 -4.33
N ALA A 40 29.08 -6.49 -5.64
CA ALA A 40 28.13 -6.97 -6.64
C ALA A 40 27.69 -8.39 -6.27
N GLU A 41 26.47 -8.50 -5.77
CA GLU A 41 25.84 -9.73 -5.37
C GLU A 41 25.66 -10.58 -6.63
N ARG A 42 26.41 -11.68 -6.73
CA ARG A 42 26.29 -12.62 -7.84
C ARG A 42 24.89 -13.22 -7.77
N VAL A 43 24.04 -12.81 -8.71
CA VAL A 43 22.73 -13.40 -8.97
C VAL A 43 22.95 -14.89 -9.25
N THR A 44 22.63 -15.72 -8.26
CA THR A 44 22.56 -17.17 -8.43
C THR A 44 21.18 -17.46 -9.01
N ILE A 45 21.13 -17.71 -10.32
CA ILE A 45 19.92 -18.16 -10.99
C ILE A 45 19.67 -19.60 -10.50
N VAL A 46 18.69 -19.77 -9.62
CA VAL A 46 18.20 -21.09 -9.21
C VAL A 46 17.27 -21.59 -10.31
N GLU A 47 17.78 -22.53 -11.11
CA GLU A 47 17.00 -23.29 -12.07
C GLU A 47 16.08 -24.26 -11.31
N LEU A 48 14.79 -23.91 -11.22
CA LEU A 48 13.76 -24.72 -10.58
C LEU A 48 13.36 -25.86 -11.52
N THR A 49 13.83 -27.07 -11.23
CA THR A 49 13.27 -28.30 -11.80
C THR A 49 11.76 -28.39 -11.48
N PRO A 50 10.90 -28.74 -12.45
CA PRO A 50 9.46 -28.82 -12.23
C PRO A 50 9.12 -29.88 -11.18
N GLN A 51 8.36 -29.47 -10.15
CA GLN A 51 7.81 -30.36 -9.14
C GLN A 51 6.64 -31.18 -9.74
N PRO A 52 6.53 -32.49 -9.46
CA PRO A 52 5.44 -33.31 -10.00
C PRO A 52 4.07 -32.86 -9.49
N VAL A 53 3.12 -32.73 -10.41
CA VAL A 53 1.73 -32.31 -10.16
C VAL A 53 1.02 -33.35 -9.29
N PRO A 54 0.34 -32.96 -8.20
CA PRO A 54 -0.43 -33.91 -7.39
C PRO A 54 -1.58 -34.52 -8.20
N PRO A 55 -1.98 -35.78 -7.90
CA PRO A 55 -3.06 -36.46 -8.60
C PRO A 55 -4.39 -35.71 -8.43
N PRO A 56 -5.29 -35.76 -9.43
CA PRO A 56 -6.58 -35.10 -9.37
C PRO A 56 -7.41 -35.63 -8.20
N THR A 57 -7.98 -34.72 -7.41
CA THR A 57 -8.92 -35.05 -6.35
C THR A 57 -10.18 -35.69 -6.93
N PRO A 58 -10.72 -36.77 -6.31
CA PRO A 58 -11.97 -37.39 -6.75
C PRO A 58 -13.13 -36.37 -6.76
N PRO A 59 -14.06 -36.47 -7.72
CA PRO A 59 -15.24 -35.61 -7.73
C PRO A 59 -16.09 -35.84 -6.47
N ALA A 60 -16.56 -34.74 -5.88
CA ALA A 60 -17.46 -34.79 -4.74
C ALA A 60 -18.76 -35.54 -5.10
N PRO A 61 -19.35 -36.30 -4.16
CA PRO A 61 -20.62 -36.96 -4.39
C PRO A 61 -21.74 -35.95 -4.67
N PRO A 62 -22.74 -36.30 -5.50
CA PRO A 62 -23.86 -35.43 -5.79
C PRO A 62 -24.65 -35.12 -4.51
N PRO A 63 -25.22 -33.89 -4.39
CA PRO A 63 -26.06 -33.55 -3.25
C PRO A 63 -27.30 -34.45 -3.20
N PRO A 64 -27.82 -34.75 -2.00
CA PRO A 64 -29.04 -35.52 -1.85
C PRO A 64 -30.23 -34.80 -2.50
N PRO A 65 -31.22 -35.55 -3.03
CA PRO A 65 -32.40 -34.96 -3.60
C PRO A 65 -33.18 -34.14 -2.55
N PRO A 66 -33.83 -33.03 -2.97
CA PRO A 66 -34.64 -32.22 -2.07
C PRO A 66 -35.80 -33.05 -1.50
N PRO A 67 -36.22 -32.78 -0.25
CA PRO A 67 -37.35 -33.46 0.37
C PRO A 67 -38.65 -33.19 -0.44
N PRO A 68 -39.56 -34.17 -0.49
CA PRO A 68 -40.84 -33.99 -1.17
C PRO A 68 -41.65 -32.86 -0.51
N PRO A 69 -42.43 -32.10 -1.30
CA PRO A 69 -43.29 -31.06 -0.76
C PRO A 69 -44.33 -31.66 0.19
N PRO A 70 -44.72 -30.93 1.26
CA PRO A 70 -45.74 -31.38 2.19
C PRO A 70 -47.10 -31.57 1.48
N PRO A 71 -47.95 -32.50 1.97
CA PRO A 71 -49.28 -32.72 1.42
C PRO A 71 -50.12 -31.44 1.46
N GLN A 72 -50.74 -31.09 0.33
CA GLN A 72 -51.76 -30.05 0.28
C GLN A 72 -53.00 -30.52 1.06
N SER A 73 -53.38 -29.77 2.09
CA SER A 73 -54.65 -29.95 2.79
C SER A 73 -55.83 -29.62 1.86
N PRO A 74 -56.97 -30.33 1.96
CA PRO A 74 -58.09 -30.19 1.02
C PRO A 74 -58.89 -28.90 1.20
N ASP A 75 -59.42 -28.42 0.09
CA ASP A 75 -60.33 -27.30 -0.08
C ASP A 75 -61.45 -27.17 0.96
N ALA A 76 -61.67 -25.94 1.43
CA ALA A 76 -62.95 -25.49 1.97
C ALA A 76 -63.45 -24.28 1.16
N LYS A 77 -64.52 -24.51 0.37
CA LYS A 77 -65.53 -23.51 -0.04
C LYS A 77 -66.01 -22.76 1.22
N SER A 78 -66.40 -21.49 1.28
CA SER A 78 -67.26 -20.64 0.42
C SER A 78 -67.19 -19.22 1.07
N ASP A 79 -67.07 -18.09 0.37
CA ASP A 79 -68.14 -17.21 -0.20
C ASP A 79 -67.87 -15.71 0.21
N PRO A 80 -68.58 -14.68 -0.32
CA PRO A 80 -67.94 -13.64 -1.15
C PRO A 80 -68.05 -12.19 -0.64
N LYS A 81 -67.35 -11.28 -1.35
CA LYS A 81 -67.39 -9.79 -1.42
C LYS A 81 -66.15 -9.07 -0.87
N ALA A 82 -65.40 -8.47 -1.78
CA ALA A 82 -65.35 -7.00 -1.95
C ALA A 82 -64.46 -6.66 -3.17
N LYS A 83 -64.95 -5.78 -4.05
CA LYS A 83 -64.12 -5.14 -5.09
C LYS A 83 -63.12 -4.18 -4.42
N PRO A 84 -61.86 -4.14 -4.89
CA PRO A 84 -61.21 -2.84 -5.06
C PRO A 84 -60.48 -2.71 -6.40
N ILE A 85 -60.89 -1.69 -7.15
CA ILE A 85 -60.11 -0.66 -7.87
C ILE A 85 -58.89 -1.14 -8.70
N PRO A 86 -58.85 -0.89 -10.03
CA PRO A 86 -57.69 -1.19 -10.86
C PRO A 86 -56.52 -0.25 -10.50
N LYS A 87 -55.38 -0.82 -10.11
CA LYS A 87 -54.11 -0.09 -10.04
C LYS A 87 -53.68 0.32 -11.46
N PRO A 88 -53.20 1.56 -11.67
CA PRO A 88 -52.65 1.96 -12.97
C PRO A 88 -51.37 1.16 -13.26
N PRO A 89 -51.10 0.82 -14.54
CA PRO A 89 -49.88 0.11 -14.91
C PRO A 89 -48.64 0.97 -14.59
N PRO A 90 -47.52 0.34 -14.19
CA PRO A 90 -46.28 1.06 -13.96
C PRO A 90 -45.79 1.73 -15.26
N PRO A 91 -45.18 2.92 -15.17
CA PRO A 91 -44.65 3.62 -16.34
C PRO A 91 -43.57 2.77 -17.02
N GLN A 92 -43.83 2.37 -18.26
CA GLN A 92 -42.84 1.70 -19.12
C GLN A 92 -41.80 2.74 -19.55
N LEU A 93 -40.59 2.63 -19.02
CA LEU A 93 -39.44 3.33 -19.59
C LEU A 93 -38.98 2.57 -20.83
N ASN A 94 -39.07 3.24 -21.97
CA ASN A 94 -38.57 2.77 -23.25
C ASN A 94 -37.10 2.32 -23.12
N SER A 95 -36.86 1.04 -23.39
CA SER A 95 -35.51 0.49 -23.51
C SER A 95 -34.89 1.04 -24.80
N ALA A 96 -33.84 1.85 -24.66
CA ALA A 96 -33.03 2.26 -25.81
C ALA A 96 -32.19 1.08 -26.32
N PRO A 97 -31.87 1.01 -27.64
CA PRO A 97 -31.25 -0.16 -28.25
C PRO A 97 -29.80 -0.34 -27.79
N LEU A 98 -29.49 -1.52 -27.25
CA LEU A 98 -28.12 -1.98 -27.01
C LEU A 98 -27.47 -2.38 -28.34
N GLY A 99 -26.41 -1.67 -28.73
CA GLY A 99 -25.56 -2.04 -29.85
C GLY A 99 -24.79 -3.35 -29.61
N PRO A 100 -24.38 -4.05 -30.69
CA PRO A 100 -23.92 -5.44 -30.62
C PRO A 100 -22.51 -5.63 -30.05
N ARG A 101 -22.35 -6.82 -29.47
CA ARG A 101 -21.13 -7.45 -28.94
C ARG A 101 -19.98 -7.52 -29.96
N SER A 102 -18.75 -7.31 -29.50
CA SER A 102 -17.53 -7.97 -29.98
C SER A 102 -16.87 -8.62 -28.76
N SER A 103 -16.88 -9.95 -28.58
CA SER A 103 -15.93 -10.94 -29.11
C SER A 103 -14.51 -10.42 -29.39
N GLY A 104 -13.62 -10.71 -28.45
CA GLY A 104 -12.17 -10.61 -28.56
C GLY A 104 -11.54 -11.55 -27.54
N GLU A 105 -10.64 -12.39 -28.02
CA GLU A 105 -10.29 -13.70 -27.47
C GLU A 105 -9.46 -13.74 -26.18
N LYS A 106 -9.63 -14.89 -25.52
CA LYS A 106 -8.80 -15.55 -24.51
C LYS A 106 -7.31 -15.53 -24.88
N SER A 107 -6.46 -14.97 -24.02
CA SER A 107 -5.11 -15.50 -23.81
C SER A 107 -4.46 -14.99 -22.52
N GLY A 108 -3.74 -15.88 -21.84
CA GLY A 108 -2.67 -15.49 -20.92
C GLY A 108 -3.04 -15.36 -19.45
N ALA A 109 -3.39 -16.48 -18.82
CA ALA A 109 -3.22 -16.64 -17.38
C ALA A 109 -1.74 -16.43 -17.03
N GLY A 110 -1.48 -15.39 -16.25
CA GLY A 110 -0.16 -15.05 -15.70
C GLY A 110 -0.33 -14.20 -14.45
N ALA A 111 -1.31 -14.54 -13.61
CA ALA A 111 -1.45 -13.95 -12.28
C ALA A 111 -0.37 -14.56 -11.38
N VAL A 112 0.83 -13.99 -11.45
CA VAL A 112 1.81 -14.12 -10.37
C VAL A 112 1.15 -13.48 -9.15
N ARG A 113 0.58 -14.31 -8.27
CA ARG A 113 0.13 -13.92 -6.93
C ARG A 113 1.32 -13.29 -6.21
N HIS A 114 1.45 -11.98 -6.31
CA HIS A 114 2.17 -11.17 -5.34
C HIS A 114 1.30 -11.15 -4.08
N GLY A 115 1.92 -11.36 -2.92
CA GLY A 115 1.22 -11.51 -1.65
C GLY A 115 0.18 -10.40 -1.43
N GLU A 116 -0.97 -10.78 -0.88
CA GLU A 116 -2.09 -9.92 -0.46
C GLU A 116 -1.72 -8.98 0.71
N GLY A 117 -0.50 -8.42 0.73
CA GLY A 117 -0.20 -7.31 1.60
C GLY A 117 -0.79 -6.03 1.01
N LEU A 118 -1.42 -5.25 1.87
CA LEU A 118 -2.04 -3.98 1.49
C LEU A 118 -0.99 -2.87 1.33
N VAL A 119 0.22 -3.03 1.87
CA VAL A 119 1.35 -2.11 1.64
C VAL A 119 2.46 -2.85 0.92
N SER A 120 2.86 -2.38 -0.26
CA SER A 120 3.85 -3.00 -1.13
C SER A 120 4.95 -2.02 -1.54
N LEU A 121 6.11 -2.60 -1.88
CA LEU A 121 7.22 -1.92 -2.54
C LEU A 121 7.08 -2.02 -4.06
N GLU A 122 7.40 -0.95 -4.77
CA GLU A 122 7.67 -0.99 -6.20
C GLU A 122 9.04 -0.36 -6.46
N SER A 123 9.89 -1.05 -7.23
CA SER A 123 11.13 -0.46 -7.75
C SER A 123 10.78 0.42 -8.95
N ALA A 124 11.37 1.62 -9.04
CA ALA A 124 11.06 2.67 -10.02
C ALA A 124 11.11 2.28 -11.52
N GLY A 125 11.41 1.02 -11.86
CA GLY A 125 11.37 0.47 -13.21
C GLY A 125 9.97 0.16 -13.76
N SER A 126 8.93 0.03 -12.92
CA SER A 126 7.54 -0.12 -13.39
C SER A 126 6.78 1.21 -13.22
N ARG A 127 6.62 1.92 -14.34
CA ARG A 127 5.94 3.22 -14.41
C ARG A 127 4.51 3.09 -14.95
N LYS A 128 3.80 2.01 -14.65
CA LYS A 128 2.38 1.94 -15.02
C LYS A 128 1.55 2.30 -13.79
N PRO A 129 0.87 3.46 -13.77
CA PRO A 129 -0.05 3.77 -12.70
C PRO A 129 -1.07 2.63 -12.60
N PRO A 130 -1.31 2.05 -11.42
CA PRO A 130 -2.40 1.11 -11.26
C PRO A 130 -3.68 1.81 -11.69
N ALA A 131 -4.50 1.11 -12.49
CA ALA A 131 -5.78 1.64 -12.93
C ALA A 131 -6.58 2.12 -11.71
N PRO A 132 -7.26 3.28 -11.78
CA PRO A 132 -8.04 3.79 -10.66
C PRO A 132 -9.01 2.70 -10.20
N VAL A 133 -8.92 2.32 -8.93
CA VAL A 133 -9.85 1.38 -8.30
C VAL A 133 -11.25 1.94 -8.52
N ARG A 134 -12.15 1.15 -9.10
CA ARG A 134 -13.53 1.58 -9.41
C ARG A 134 -14.20 2.04 -8.11
N GLY A 135 -14.56 3.33 -8.04
CA GLY A 135 -15.09 3.97 -6.82
C GLY A 135 -14.04 4.69 -5.95
N GLY A 136 -12.79 4.76 -6.39
CA GLY A 136 -11.70 5.46 -5.71
C GLY A 136 -11.91 6.97 -5.62
N LEU A 137 -11.28 7.58 -4.60
CA LEU A 137 -11.29 9.04 -4.41
C LEU A 137 -10.55 9.75 -5.55
N SER A 138 -10.88 11.04 -5.76
CA SER A 138 -10.12 11.90 -6.68
C SER A 138 -8.64 11.98 -6.27
N GLN A 139 -7.76 12.31 -7.21
CA GLN A 139 -6.34 12.47 -6.92
C GLN A 139 -6.09 13.51 -5.81
N SER A 140 -6.76 14.67 -5.87
CA SER A 140 -6.66 15.71 -4.83
C SER A 140 -7.04 15.21 -3.43
N ALA A 141 -8.05 14.34 -3.35
CA ALA A 141 -8.45 13.71 -2.11
C ALA A 141 -7.43 12.68 -1.61
N GLN A 142 -6.81 11.91 -2.52
CA GLN A 142 -5.70 11.01 -2.17
C GLN A 142 -4.50 11.80 -1.65
N ASP A 143 -4.13 12.90 -2.31
CA ASP A 143 -3.02 13.77 -1.90
C ASP A 143 -3.28 14.43 -0.54
N PHE A 144 -4.52 14.87 -0.28
CA PHE A 144 -4.92 15.41 1.01
C PHE A 144 -4.75 14.40 2.15
N ILE A 145 -5.22 13.17 1.95
CA ILE A 145 -5.07 12.07 2.92
C ILE A 145 -3.61 11.69 3.10
N LEU A 146 -2.86 11.59 2.00
CA LEU A 146 -1.42 11.31 2.03
C LEU A 146 -0.67 12.37 2.86
N ALA A 147 -0.93 13.66 2.63
CA ALA A 147 -0.31 14.75 3.38
C ALA A 147 -0.58 14.65 4.89
N GLN A 148 -1.81 14.28 5.28
CA GLN A 148 -2.15 14.05 6.69
C GLN A 148 -1.33 12.90 7.30
N ILE A 149 -1.17 11.79 6.57
CA ILE A 149 -0.37 10.64 7.01
C ILE A 149 1.12 11.03 7.11
N LEU A 150 1.65 11.71 6.09
CA LEU A 150 3.05 12.13 6.05
C LEU A 150 3.40 13.10 7.18
N LYS A 151 2.45 13.93 7.64
CA LYS A 151 2.63 14.78 8.83
C LYS A 151 2.91 13.99 10.11
N MET A 152 2.38 12.77 10.20
CA MET A 152 2.58 11.87 11.34
C MET A 152 3.78 10.94 11.15
N TRP A 153 4.32 10.84 9.93
CA TRP A 153 5.38 9.91 9.62
C TRP A 153 6.73 10.45 10.06
N ARG A 154 7.39 9.69 10.94
CA ARG A 154 8.72 10.03 11.47
C ARG A 154 9.70 8.94 11.06
N PHE A 155 10.39 9.18 9.95
CA PHE A 155 11.44 8.30 9.45
C PHE A 155 12.59 9.12 8.85
N ASN A 156 13.83 8.72 9.12
CA ASN A 156 14.99 9.34 8.50
C ASN A 156 15.22 8.74 7.11
N THR A 157 14.81 9.48 6.08
CA THR A 157 14.87 9.04 4.68
C THR A 157 16.29 8.93 4.12
N LEU A 158 17.30 9.53 4.77
CA LEU A 158 18.68 9.55 4.26
C LEU A 158 19.25 8.16 3.98
N ALA A 159 18.90 7.15 4.77
CA ALA A 159 19.40 5.79 4.61
C ALA A 159 18.88 5.07 3.34
N ILE A 160 17.82 5.61 2.71
CA ILE A 160 17.16 5.02 1.55
C ILE A 160 16.93 5.99 0.39
N LYS A 161 17.35 7.26 0.55
CA LYS A 161 17.30 8.27 -0.52
C LYS A 161 18.22 7.88 -1.67
N GLY A 162 17.79 8.13 -2.90
CA GLY A 162 18.48 7.78 -4.14
C GLY A 162 18.34 6.31 -4.54
N LYS A 163 17.59 5.50 -3.79
CA LYS A 163 17.37 4.07 -4.09
C LYS A 163 16.14 3.81 -4.98
N GLY A 164 15.41 4.85 -5.39
CA GLY A 164 14.22 4.71 -6.24
C GLY A 164 13.10 3.91 -5.58
N VAL A 165 12.97 4.04 -4.25
CA VAL A 165 12.01 3.31 -3.43
C VAL A 165 10.65 3.99 -3.51
N VAL A 166 9.64 3.25 -3.97
CA VAL A 166 8.24 3.69 -3.98
C VAL A 166 7.44 2.88 -2.98
N ILE A 167 6.79 3.58 -2.05
CA ILE A 167 5.84 2.97 -1.10
C ILE A 167 4.45 3.08 -1.73
N SER A 168 3.76 1.94 -1.83
CA SER A 168 2.36 1.90 -2.24
C SER A 168 1.51 1.23 -1.17
N ALA A 169 0.37 1.82 -0.82
CA ALA A 169 -0.55 1.31 0.16
C ALA A 169 -1.99 1.36 -0.36
N VAL A 170 -2.65 0.22 -0.42
CA VAL A 170 -4.08 0.12 -0.67
C VAL A 170 -4.79 0.19 0.67
N ILE A 171 -5.56 1.23 0.92
CA ILE A 171 -6.24 1.43 2.20
C ILE A 171 -7.75 1.48 1.99
N GLU A 172 -8.49 0.98 2.98
CA GLU A 172 -9.94 1.15 3.07
C GLU A 172 -10.24 2.13 4.20
N ILE A 173 -10.96 3.19 3.90
CA ILE A 173 -11.32 4.25 4.84
C ILE A 173 -12.82 4.18 5.10
N ASN A 174 -13.19 4.15 6.38
CA ASN A 174 -14.57 4.16 6.84
C ASN A 174 -15.14 5.58 6.88
N GLY A 175 -16.47 5.72 6.99
CA GLY A 175 -17.13 7.03 7.05
C GLY A 175 -16.82 7.85 8.31
N ASP A 176 -16.21 7.24 9.33
CA ASP A 176 -15.74 7.90 10.55
C ASP A 176 -14.25 8.33 10.48
N GLY A 177 -13.60 8.13 9.33
CA GLY A 177 -12.17 8.44 9.16
C GLY A 177 -11.22 7.37 9.69
N THR A 178 -11.73 6.27 10.25
CA THR A 178 -10.87 5.14 10.63
C THR A 178 -10.49 4.29 9.43
N LEU A 179 -9.39 3.55 9.54
CA LEU A 179 -9.01 2.56 8.52
C LEU A 179 -9.65 1.20 8.82
N GLY A 180 -9.99 0.46 7.77
CA GLY A 180 -10.51 -0.90 7.87
C GLY A 180 -9.44 -1.94 8.23
N GLY A 181 -9.89 -3.10 8.72
CA GLY A 181 -9.07 -4.31 8.90
C GLY A 181 -7.88 -4.14 9.85
N SER A 182 -6.74 -4.73 9.47
CA SER A 182 -5.48 -4.74 10.22
C SER A 182 -4.77 -3.38 10.27
N MET A 183 -5.21 -2.38 9.51
CA MET A 183 -4.70 -1.01 9.58
C MET A 183 -5.45 -0.13 10.60
N ASN A 184 -6.56 -0.61 11.16
CA ASN A 184 -7.30 0.15 12.16
C ASN A 184 -6.41 0.46 13.38
N ARG A 185 -6.54 1.66 13.94
CA ARG A 185 -5.77 2.07 15.13
C ARG A 185 -5.95 1.14 16.34
N SER A 186 -7.14 0.55 16.49
CA SER A 186 -7.47 -0.37 17.58
C SER A 186 -7.04 -1.81 17.33
N ALA A 187 -6.65 -2.16 16.10
CA ALA A 187 -6.22 -3.51 15.79
C ALA A 187 -4.88 -3.85 16.47
N PRO A 188 -4.62 -5.11 16.86
CA PRO A 188 -3.31 -5.52 17.36
C PRO A 188 -2.17 -5.12 16.41
N TRP A 189 -1.01 -4.79 16.96
CA TRP A 189 0.17 -4.47 16.15
C TRP A 189 0.69 -5.75 15.48
N ASN A 190 0.41 -5.90 14.18
CA ASN A 190 0.90 -7.00 13.35
C ASN A 190 1.28 -6.49 11.95
N PRO A 191 2.53 -6.01 11.77
CA PRO A 191 2.98 -5.51 10.48
C PRO A 191 2.98 -6.57 9.37
N GLY A 192 3.23 -7.84 9.71
CA GLY A 192 3.23 -8.94 8.74
C GLY A 192 1.86 -9.24 8.14
N ALA A 193 0.77 -8.82 8.78
CA ALA A 193 -0.59 -8.91 8.23
C ALA A 193 -0.96 -7.75 7.29
N VAL A 194 -0.09 -6.77 7.11
CA VAL A 194 -0.36 -5.55 6.34
C VAL A 194 0.67 -5.32 5.24
N ILE A 195 1.95 -5.53 5.56
CA ILE A 195 3.08 -5.26 4.68
C ILE A 195 3.39 -6.53 3.87
N SER A 196 3.35 -6.41 2.54
CA SER A 196 3.73 -7.48 1.62
C SER A 196 5.18 -7.90 1.86
N ASP A 197 5.41 -9.21 1.87
CA ASP A 197 6.75 -9.81 1.99
C ASP A 197 7.52 -9.36 3.25
N TYR A 198 6.82 -8.94 4.31
CA TYR A 198 7.43 -8.43 5.55
C TYR A 198 8.46 -9.38 6.15
N ASP A 199 8.16 -10.68 6.18
CA ASP A 199 9.06 -11.71 6.74
C ASP A 199 10.34 -11.91 5.91
N ARG A 200 10.34 -11.47 4.64
CA ARG A 200 11.53 -11.51 3.76
C ARG A 200 12.44 -10.31 3.96
N LEU A 201 11.98 -9.26 4.64
CA LEU A 201 12.77 -8.07 4.89
C LEU A 201 13.73 -8.29 6.07
N PRO A 202 15.03 -7.99 5.92
CA PRO A 202 15.98 -8.11 7.02
C PRO A 202 15.51 -7.27 8.23
N PRO A 203 15.55 -7.81 9.47
CA PRO A 203 15.04 -7.15 10.67
C PRO A 203 15.58 -5.73 10.88
N ASP A 204 16.88 -5.54 10.64
CA ASP A 204 17.54 -4.24 10.84
C ASP A 204 17.56 -3.36 9.59
N SER A 205 16.90 -3.78 8.50
CA SER A 205 16.92 -3.01 7.26
C SER A 205 16.24 -1.64 7.42
N PRO A 206 16.84 -0.56 6.89
CA PRO A 206 16.19 0.75 6.86
C PRO A 206 14.82 0.72 6.16
N LEU A 207 14.66 -0.14 5.16
CA LEU A 207 13.40 -0.31 4.42
C LEU A 207 12.29 -0.87 5.31
N ARG A 208 12.57 -1.94 6.07
CA ARG A 208 11.60 -2.51 7.00
C ARG A 208 11.14 -1.47 8.02
N ARG A 209 12.09 -0.73 8.60
CA ARG A 209 11.82 0.38 9.52
C ARG A 209 11.00 1.50 8.86
N ALA A 210 11.22 1.79 7.58
CA ALA A 210 10.43 2.77 6.83
C ALA A 210 8.96 2.32 6.67
N LEU A 211 8.73 1.05 6.32
CA LEU A 211 7.37 0.51 6.14
C LEU A 211 6.64 0.37 7.49
N GLU A 212 7.32 -0.09 8.54
CA GLU A 212 6.76 -0.14 9.90
C GLU A 212 6.40 1.25 10.42
N SER A 213 7.29 2.23 10.25
CA SER A 213 7.01 3.61 10.65
C SER A 213 5.89 4.25 9.82
N TYR A 214 5.76 3.89 8.54
CA TYR A 214 4.64 4.34 7.71
C TYR A 214 3.31 3.73 8.16
N LEU A 215 3.28 2.42 8.48
CA LEU A 215 2.11 1.76 9.07
C LEU A 215 1.73 2.39 10.43
N LEU A 216 2.73 2.72 11.24
CA LEU A 216 2.49 3.44 12.50
C LEU A 216 1.88 4.82 12.23
N ALA A 217 2.39 5.56 11.25
CA ALA A 217 1.83 6.86 10.85
C ALA A 217 0.37 6.75 10.38
N LEU A 218 0.04 5.73 9.57
CA LEU A 218 -1.34 5.42 9.16
C LEU A 218 -2.27 5.20 10.36
N ARG A 219 -1.79 4.54 11.41
CA ARG A 219 -2.56 4.31 12.65
C ARG A 219 -2.69 5.58 13.51
N LEU A 220 -1.62 6.37 13.60
CA LEU A 220 -1.61 7.61 14.38
C LEU A 220 -2.41 8.75 13.73
N ALA A 221 -2.51 8.75 12.40
CA ALA A 221 -3.29 9.73 11.65
C ALA A 221 -4.81 9.53 11.80
N GLN A 222 -5.27 8.41 12.36
CA GLN A 222 -6.69 8.14 12.57
C GLN A 222 -7.26 8.87 13.81
N PRO A 223 -8.47 9.47 13.70
CA PRO A 223 -9.31 9.49 12.50
C PRO A 223 -8.82 10.48 11.43
N LEU A 224 -8.88 10.04 10.17
CA LEU A 224 -8.54 10.85 9.01
C LEU A 224 -9.62 11.90 8.75
N THR A 225 -9.21 13.08 8.31
CA THR A 225 -10.17 14.10 7.86
C THR A 225 -10.63 13.72 6.47
N LEU A 226 -11.92 13.42 6.32
CA LEU A 226 -12.45 12.97 5.05
C LEU A 226 -12.69 14.16 4.11
N PRO A 227 -12.32 14.06 2.82
CA PRO A 227 -12.69 15.05 1.82
C PRO A 227 -14.23 15.05 1.62
N PRO A 228 -14.80 16.13 1.04
CA PRO A 228 -16.23 16.21 0.79
C PRO A 228 -16.76 14.97 0.07
N ASP A 229 -17.92 14.47 0.51
CA ASP A 229 -18.53 13.29 -0.11
C ASP A 229 -18.95 13.62 -1.55
N ASP A 230 -18.43 12.85 -2.50
CA ASP A 230 -18.80 12.96 -3.93
C ASP A 230 -20.07 12.15 -4.28
N GLY A 231 -20.82 11.69 -3.27
CA GLY A 231 -22.08 10.95 -3.41
C GLY A 231 -21.92 9.44 -3.59
N LYS A 232 -20.69 8.91 -3.55
CA LYS A 232 -20.42 7.47 -3.63
C LYS A 232 -20.49 6.73 -2.29
N GLY A 233 -20.65 7.45 -1.18
CA GLY A 233 -20.74 6.89 0.17
C GLY A 233 -19.43 6.28 0.68
N TRP A 234 -19.49 5.67 1.87
CA TRP A 234 -18.36 5.03 2.56
C TRP A 234 -18.74 3.57 2.93
N PRO A 235 -17.78 2.64 3.09
CA PRO A 235 -16.32 2.80 3.04
C PRO A 235 -15.75 2.95 1.62
N ARG A 236 -14.52 3.45 1.51
CA ARG A 236 -13.83 3.64 0.23
C ARG A 236 -12.45 3.06 0.23
N ARG A 237 -12.11 2.39 -0.88
CA ARG A 237 -10.78 1.85 -1.12
C ARG A 237 -9.99 2.80 -2.03
N MET A 238 -8.76 3.14 -1.63
CA MET A 238 -7.84 3.96 -2.43
C MET A 238 -6.43 3.36 -2.42
N THR A 239 -5.61 3.78 -3.38
CA THR A 239 -4.19 3.44 -3.41
C THR A 239 -3.39 4.72 -3.19
N LEU A 240 -2.66 4.79 -2.08
CA LEU A 240 -1.66 5.82 -1.83
C LEU A 240 -0.34 5.35 -2.43
N ARG A 241 0.38 6.23 -3.12
CA ARG A 241 1.67 5.92 -3.72
C ARG A 241 2.55 7.16 -3.68
N PHE A 242 3.77 7.02 -3.16
CA PHE A 242 4.75 8.09 -3.18
C PHE A 242 6.16 7.52 -3.25
N ALA A 243 7.06 8.23 -3.94
CA ALA A 243 8.48 7.93 -3.92
C ALA A 243 9.13 8.59 -2.70
N ILE A 244 10.07 7.89 -2.07
CA ILE A 244 10.80 8.45 -0.93
C ILE A 244 11.72 9.60 -1.35
N ASP A 245 12.11 9.62 -2.62
CA ASP A 245 12.95 10.66 -3.20
C ASP A 245 12.22 12.01 -3.34
N ASP A 246 10.88 12.01 -3.34
CA ASP A 246 10.04 13.22 -3.46
C ASP A 246 9.77 13.91 -2.11
N LEU A 247 10.39 13.41 -1.03
CA LEU A 247 10.23 13.89 0.36
C LEU A 247 11.41 14.74 0.85
#